data_AF-A0A9P3MD32-F1
#
_entry.id   AF-A0A9P3MD32-F1
#
_cell.length_a   1.000
_cell.length_b   1.000
_cell.length_c   1.000
_cell.angle_alpha   90.00
_cell.angle_beta   90.00
_cell.angle_gamma   90.00
#
_symmetry.space_group_name_H-M   'P 1'
#
loop_
_entity.id
_entity.type
_entity.pdbx_description
1 polymer ?
#
loop_
_entity_poly.entity_id
_entity_poly.type
_entity_poly.pdbx_seq_one_letter_code
_entity_poly.pdbx_strand_id
1 'polypeptide(L)'
;MSSHAKERGKEGDQEMERERNSKREREREREREGEREREREREREREREREREREREIERERERERERERERERERERDERERGRERERKREERERERERERERERGKEIERERERERERERERERERERERATEKEKADRETMMEKRDTLTCVSPLNIVKQHDKCRLILDLRKVNTHLEAPKFKYEGLNRVAELIRRDDWMFSIDLKSGYHHVEIHPSCWQFLGFQFEGIYYSFRSLPFGLATAPFVFTQLIKQLAKRWRASGVRVVPYVDDQLFLCDSHPQACSTRTTFLQDLNAAGFVINGKKSHLHPSRQLRFLGLEIDSTRGTRSSTFA
;
A
#
# COMPACT_ATOMS: atom_id res chain seq x y z
N MET A 1 -10.08 -121.95 -130.04
CA MET A 1 -8.65 -121.68 -129.78
C MET A 1 -8.57 -120.47 -128.86
N SER A 2 -8.44 -120.72 -127.54
CA SER A 2 -7.27 -120.41 -126.69
C SER A 2 -7.38 -118.99 -126.09
N SER A 3 -7.91 -118.75 -124.88
CA SER A 3 -7.53 -119.22 -123.53
C SER A 3 -6.14 -118.73 -123.09
N HIS A 4 -6.11 -117.67 -122.26
CA HIS A 4 -5.09 -117.28 -121.24
C HIS A 4 -4.66 -115.81 -121.31
N ALA A 5 -5.19 -114.97 -120.41
CA ALA A 5 -4.50 -113.83 -119.77
C ALA A 5 -5.50 -113.02 -118.93
N LYS A 6 -5.86 -113.49 -117.73
CA LYS A 6 -6.73 -112.72 -116.82
C LYS A 6 -6.43 -113.02 -115.35
N GLU A 7 -5.19 -112.80 -114.93
CA GLU A 7 -4.76 -112.92 -113.52
C GLU A 7 -3.43 -112.16 -113.35
N ARG A 8 -3.48 -110.83 -113.12
CA ARG A 8 -2.36 -109.95 -112.68
C ARG A 8 -2.82 -108.47 -112.58
N GLY A 9 -3.90 -108.21 -111.84
CA GLY A 9 -4.49 -106.86 -111.77
C GLY A 9 -5.25 -106.52 -110.50
N LYS A 10 -5.08 -107.29 -109.41
CA LYS A 10 -5.81 -107.09 -108.15
C LYS A 10 -4.93 -106.91 -106.90
N GLU A 11 -3.61 -107.02 -107.00
CA GLU A 11 -2.69 -106.84 -105.86
C GLU A 11 -2.05 -105.43 -105.78
N GLY A 12 -1.95 -104.69 -106.89
CA GLY A 12 -1.39 -103.33 -106.91
C GLY A 12 -2.31 -102.24 -106.33
N ASP A 13 -3.63 -102.43 -106.34
CA ASP A 13 -4.59 -101.45 -105.80
C ASP A 13 -4.69 -101.50 -104.27
N GLN A 14 -4.49 -102.68 -103.65
CA GLN A 14 -4.55 -102.82 -102.18
C GLN A 14 -3.33 -102.24 -101.47
N GLU A 15 -2.18 -102.17 -102.12
CA GLU A 15 -0.95 -101.58 -101.57
C GLU A 15 -0.99 -100.04 -101.59
N MET A 16 -1.52 -99.47 -102.68
CA MET A 16 -1.67 -98.01 -102.84
C MET A 16 -2.70 -97.41 -101.87
N GLU A 17 -3.74 -98.17 -101.52
CA GLU A 17 -4.77 -97.74 -100.56
C GLU A 17 -4.26 -97.79 -99.09
N ARG A 18 -3.41 -98.77 -98.75
CA ARG A 18 -2.72 -98.84 -97.44
C ARG A 18 -1.73 -97.69 -97.25
N GLU A 19 -0.97 -97.33 -98.29
CA GLU A 19 -0.08 -96.17 -98.24
C GLU A 19 -0.86 -94.85 -98.09
N ARG A 20 -2.00 -94.69 -98.78
CA ARG A 20 -2.86 -93.50 -98.63
C ARG A 20 -3.47 -93.39 -97.23
N ASN A 21 -3.92 -94.50 -96.64
CA ASN A 21 -4.43 -94.48 -95.26
C ASN A 21 -3.32 -94.21 -94.24
N SER A 22 -2.13 -94.79 -94.41
CA SER A 22 -0.96 -94.51 -93.56
C SER A 22 -0.51 -93.05 -93.66
N LYS A 23 -0.55 -92.45 -94.86
CA LYS A 23 -0.30 -91.00 -95.05
C LYS A 23 -1.34 -90.12 -94.35
N ARG A 24 -2.63 -90.46 -94.46
CA ARG A 24 -3.73 -89.74 -93.80
C ARG A 24 -3.68 -89.87 -92.27
N GLU A 25 -3.30 -91.02 -91.75
CA GLU A 25 -3.10 -91.20 -90.31
C GLU A 25 -1.94 -90.35 -89.80
N ARG A 26 -0.79 -90.35 -90.49
CA ARG A 26 0.36 -89.48 -90.14
C ARG A 26 0.04 -87.99 -90.23
N GLU A 27 -0.79 -87.57 -91.19
CA GLU A 27 -1.27 -86.18 -91.26
C GLU A 27 -2.18 -85.82 -90.09
N ARG A 28 -3.14 -86.68 -89.73
CA ARG A 28 -4.01 -86.47 -88.57
C ARG A 28 -3.26 -86.49 -87.24
N GLU A 29 -2.21 -87.30 -87.14
CA GLU A 29 -1.36 -87.36 -85.96
C GLU A 29 -0.52 -86.08 -85.82
N ARG A 30 0.03 -85.56 -86.93
CA ARG A 30 0.72 -84.25 -86.97
C ARG A 30 -0.20 -83.08 -86.66
N GLU A 31 -1.44 -83.10 -87.12
CA GLU A 31 -2.44 -82.08 -86.75
C GLU A 31 -2.75 -82.11 -85.25
N ARG A 32 -2.94 -83.31 -84.66
CA ARG A 32 -3.16 -83.47 -83.22
C ARG A 32 -1.93 -83.08 -82.39
N GLU A 33 -0.73 -83.38 -82.86
CA GLU A 33 0.52 -82.92 -82.23
C GLU A 33 0.64 -81.39 -82.30
N GLY A 34 0.35 -80.79 -83.46
CA GLY A 34 0.35 -79.34 -83.63
C GLY A 34 -0.71 -78.62 -82.79
N GLU A 35 -1.89 -79.21 -82.60
CA GLU A 35 -2.91 -78.69 -81.66
C GLU A 35 -2.45 -78.78 -80.21
N ARG A 36 -1.88 -79.90 -79.78
CA ARG A 36 -1.31 -80.07 -78.42
C ARG A 36 -0.16 -79.10 -78.16
N GLU A 37 0.65 -78.83 -79.17
CA GLU A 37 1.77 -77.88 -79.06
C GLU A 37 1.27 -76.44 -78.91
N ARG A 38 0.26 -76.04 -79.71
CA ARG A 38 -0.43 -74.73 -79.56
C ARG A 38 -1.13 -74.58 -78.22
N GLU A 39 -1.73 -75.65 -77.70
CA GLU A 39 -2.39 -75.63 -76.39
C GLU A 39 -1.38 -75.44 -75.25
N ARG A 40 -0.24 -76.15 -75.29
CA ARG A 40 0.88 -75.95 -74.35
C ARG A 40 1.47 -74.55 -74.45
N GLU A 41 1.56 -73.98 -75.65
CA GLU A 41 2.05 -72.61 -75.84
C GLU A 41 1.11 -71.57 -75.25
N ARG A 42 -0.21 -71.72 -75.44
CA ARG A 42 -1.24 -70.88 -74.80
C ARG A 42 -1.24 -71.01 -73.28
N GLU A 43 -0.99 -72.21 -72.75
CA GLU A 43 -0.91 -72.44 -71.30
C GLU A 43 0.32 -71.74 -70.69
N ARG A 44 1.48 -71.84 -71.35
CA ARG A 44 2.69 -71.08 -70.97
C ARG A 44 2.49 -69.57 -71.05
N GLU A 45 1.74 -69.08 -72.04
CA GLU A 45 1.43 -67.66 -72.18
C GLU A 45 0.54 -67.16 -71.05
N ARG A 46 -0.50 -67.92 -70.68
CA ARG A 46 -1.35 -67.63 -69.51
C ARG A 46 -0.59 -67.68 -68.19
N GLU A 47 0.35 -68.59 -68.06
CA GLU A 47 1.20 -68.69 -66.86
C GLU A 47 2.11 -67.46 -66.71
N ARG A 48 2.75 -67.03 -67.81
CA ARG A 48 3.53 -65.78 -67.85
C ARG A 48 2.68 -64.55 -67.57
N GLU A 49 1.43 -64.52 -68.04
CA GLU A 49 0.51 -63.42 -67.77
C GLU A 49 0.13 -63.35 -66.29
N ARG A 50 -0.13 -64.50 -65.66
CA ARG A 50 -0.38 -64.62 -64.21
C ARG A 50 0.85 -64.22 -63.38
N GLU A 51 2.06 -64.58 -63.80
CA GLU A 51 3.29 -64.14 -63.12
C GLU A 51 3.45 -62.62 -63.19
N ARG A 52 3.25 -62.02 -64.37
CA ARG A 52 3.28 -60.55 -64.54
C ARG A 52 2.22 -59.85 -63.69
N GLU A 53 1.04 -60.44 -63.55
CA GLU A 53 -0.03 -59.89 -62.72
C GLU A 53 0.34 -59.93 -61.22
N ARG A 54 0.91 -61.05 -60.74
CA ARG A 54 1.44 -61.15 -59.37
C ARG A 54 2.57 -60.17 -59.10
N GLU A 55 3.50 -59.99 -60.04
CA GLU A 55 4.58 -59.00 -59.91
C GLU A 55 4.03 -57.57 -59.77
N ARG A 56 3.03 -57.21 -60.59
CA ARG A 56 2.34 -55.91 -60.50
C ARG A 56 1.61 -55.74 -59.16
N GLU A 57 1.03 -56.80 -58.63
CA GLU A 57 0.35 -56.76 -57.34
C GLU A 57 1.34 -56.54 -56.19
N ILE A 58 2.46 -57.25 -56.20
CA ILE A 58 3.57 -57.07 -55.24
C ILE A 58 4.15 -55.65 -55.33
N GLU A 59 4.31 -55.11 -56.53
CA GLU A 59 4.81 -53.75 -56.73
C GLU A 59 3.84 -52.71 -56.14
N ARG A 60 2.53 -52.86 -56.40
CA ARG A 60 1.49 -52.00 -55.81
C ARG A 60 1.45 -52.09 -54.29
N GLU A 61 1.64 -53.28 -53.73
CA GLU A 61 1.66 -53.47 -52.27
C GLU A 61 2.87 -52.78 -51.64
N ARG A 62 4.06 -52.92 -52.25
CA ARG A 62 5.28 -52.19 -51.84
C ARG A 62 5.13 -50.68 -51.95
N GLU A 63 4.45 -50.19 -52.98
CA GLU A 63 4.19 -48.76 -53.14
C GLU A 63 3.28 -48.22 -52.04
N ARG A 64 2.19 -48.94 -51.72
CA ARG A 64 1.30 -48.61 -50.59
C ARG A 64 2.03 -48.64 -49.24
N GLU A 65 2.93 -49.59 -49.04
CA GLU A 65 3.73 -49.67 -47.81
C GLU A 65 4.66 -48.47 -47.67
N ARG A 66 5.37 -48.08 -48.75
CA ARG A 66 6.20 -46.86 -48.78
C ARG A 66 5.38 -45.60 -48.53
N GLU A 67 4.16 -45.52 -49.06
CA GLU A 67 3.28 -44.38 -48.83
C GLU A 67 2.87 -44.26 -47.35
N ARG A 68 2.52 -45.39 -46.72
CA ARG A 68 2.22 -45.45 -45.28
C ARG A 68 3.41 -45.08 -44.40
N GLU A 69 4.63 -45.50 -44.78
CA GLU A 69 5.84 -45.10 -44.06
C GLU A 69 6.07 -43.59 -44.14
N ARG A 70 5.94 -43.00 -45.33
CA ARG A 70 6.05 -41.54 -45.53
C ARG A 70 5.01 -40.77 -44.74
N GLU A 71 3.79 -41.28 -44.65
CA GLU A 71 2.72 -40.65 -43.86
C GLU A 71 3.05 -40.68 -42.36
N ARG A 72 3.51 -41.81 -41.83
CA ARG A 72 3.97 -41.93 -40.43
C ARG A 72 5.15 -41.03 -40.12
N GLU A 73 6.08 -40.88 -41.05
CA GLU A 73 7.23 -39.98 -40.89
C GLU A 73 6.78 -38.50 -40.81
N ARG A 74 5.86 -38.09 -41.69
CA ARG A 74 5.27 -36.74 -41.65
C ARG A 74 4.49 -36.47 -40.37
N GLU A 75 3.77 -37.46 -39.86
CA GLU A 75 3.04 -37.35 -38.60
C GLU A 75 4.01 -37.15 -37.42
N ARG A 76 5.10 -37.94 -37.35
CA ARG A 76 6.15 -37.78 -36.35
C ARG A 76 6.82 -36.40 -36.41
N GLU A 77 7.15 -35.92 -37.61
CA GLU A 77 7.71 -34.57 -37.77
C GLU A 77 6.75 -33.48 -37.28
N ARG A 78 5.45 -33.63 -37.55
CA ARG A 78 4.43 -32.68 -37.08
C ARG A 78 4.35 -32.68 -35.55
N ASP A 79 4.29 -33.86 -34.94
CA ASP A 79 4.27 -34.02 -33.48
C ASP A 79 5.51 -33.42 -32.82
N GLU A 80 6.69 -33.65 -33.39
CA GLU A 80 7.94 -33.06 -32.89
C GLU A 80 7.94 -31.54 -32.98
N ARG A 81 7.45 -30.97 -34.09
CA ARG A 81 7.31 -29.52 -34.25
C ARG A 81 6.32 -28.92 -33.26
N GLU A 82 5.18 -29.58 -33.02
CA GLU A 82 4.20 -29.13 -32.03
C GLU A 82 4.76 -29.18 -30.61
N ARG A 83 5.43 -30.27 -30.23
CA ARG A 83 6.12 -30.37 -28.94
C ARG A 83 7.23 -29.32 -28.78
N GLY A 84 7.96 -29.01 -29.86
CA GLY A 84 8.95 -27.94 -29.90
C GLY A 84 8.33 -26.58 -29.57
N ARG A 85 7.24 -26.22 -30.26
CA ARG A 85 6.49 -24.98 -30.03
C ARG A 85 5.90 -24.89 -28.63
N GLU A 86 5.38 -26.00 -28.09
CA GLU A 86 4.84 -26.04 -26.73
C GLU A 86 5.92 -25.79 -25.67
N ARG A 87 7.11 -26.38 -25.84
CA ARG A 87 8.26 -26.17 -24.95
C ARG A 87 8.75 -24.72 -24.99
N GLU A 88 8.79 -24.12 -26.18
CA GLU A 88 9.17 -22.72 -26.36
C GLU A 88 8.18 -21.78 -25.66
N ARG A 89 6.86 -21.97 -25.87
CA ARG A 89 5.82 -21.21 -25.17
C ARG A 89 5.93 -21.32 -23.65
N LYS A 90 6.11 -22.53 -23.11
CA LYS A 90 6.30 -22.76 -21.66
C LYS A 90 7.54 -22.05 -21.13
N ARG A 91 8.61 -21.96 -21.92
CA ARG A 91 9.83 -21.25 -21.53
C ARG A 91 9.60 -19.74 -21.50
N GLU A 92 9.00 -19.17 -22.55
CA GLU A 92 8.66 -17.75 -22.61
C GLU A 92 7.74 -17.33 -21.47
N GLU A 93 6.73 -18.15 -21.15
CA GLU A 93 5.79 -17.89 -20.07
C GLU A 93 6.50 -17.84 -18.71
N ARG A 94 7.40 -18.80 -18.43
CA ARG A 94 8.23 -18.80 -17.22
C ARG A 94 9.18 -17.61 -17.15
N GLU A 95 9.75 -17.18 -18.28
CA GLU A 95 10.62 -16.00 -18.32
C GLU A 95 9.82 -14.72 -18.01
N ARG A 96 8.62 -14.56 -18.60
CA ARG A 96 7.71 -13.43 -18.30
C ARG A 96 7.23 -13.43 -16.85
N GLU A 97 6.96 -14.59 -16.28
CA GLU A 97 6.54 -14.70 -14.87
C GLU A 97 7.66 -14.24 -13.92
N ARG A 98 8.91 -14.69 -14.17
CA ARG A 98 10.09 -14.24 -13.42
C ARG A 98 10.35 -12.74 -13.56
N GLU A 99 10.13 -12.17 -14.73
CA GLU A 99 10.28 -10.74 -14.96
C GLU A 99 9.26 -9.93 -14.16
N ARG A 100 7.98 -10.35 -14.18
CA ARG A 100 6.92 -9.74 -13.37
C ARG A 100 7.18 -9.85 -11.87
N GLU A 101 7.74 -10.97 -11.42
CA GLU A 101 8.12 -11.15 -10.02
C GLU A 101 9.22 -10.16 -9.60
N ARG A 102 10.27 -10.01 -10.42
CA ARG A 102 11.34 -9.03 -10.19
C ARG A 102 10.84 -7.59 -10.19
N GLU A 103 9.92 -7.23 -11.09
CA GLU A 103 9.30 -5.90 -11.09
C GLU A 103 8.50 -5.64 -9.81
N ARG A 104 7.73 -6.62 -9.35
CA ARG A 104 6.98 -6.51 -8.08
C ARG A 104 7.90 -6.35 -6.88
N GLU A 105 9.02 -7.09 -6.83
CA GLU A 105 10.00 -6.94 -5.75
C GLU A 105 10.64 -5.54 -5.76
N ARG A 106 11.06 -5.05 -6.93
CA ARG A 106 11.57 -3.67 -7.08
C ARG A 106 10.55 -2.62 -6.66
N GLY A 107 9.28 -2.80 -7.03
CA GLY A 107 8.19 -1.92 -6.62
C GLY A 107 8.04 -1.84 -5.09
N LYS A 108 8.08 -3.00 -4.41
CA LYS A 108 8.04 -3.08 -2.94
C LYS A 108 9.26 -2.43 -2.28
N GLU A 109 10.44 -2.57 -2.86
CA GLU A 109 11.67 -1.95 -2.34
C GLU A 109 11.61 -0.43 -2.42
N ILE A 110 11.19 0.12 -3.57
CA ILE A 110 10.98 1.57 -3.77
C ILE A 110 9.95 2.11 -2.78
N GLU A 111 8.85 1.39 -2.55
CA GLU A 111 7.82 1.81 -1.60
C GLU A 111 8.34 1.87 -0.17
N ARG A 112 9.11 0.86 0.27
CA ARG A 112 9.77 0.85 1.58
C ARG A 112 10.78 1.98 1.74
N GLU A 113 11.52 2.31 0.69
CA GLU A 113 12.49 3.40 0.71
C GLU A 113 11.79 4.76 0.87
N ARG A 114 10.71 5.00 0.11
CA ARG A 114 9.86 6.19 0.25
C ARG A 114 9.25 6.32 1.63
N GLU A 115 8.81 5.21 2.24
CA GLU A 115 8.26 5.21 3.59
C GLU A 115 9.32 5.62 4.64
N ARG A 116 10.53 5.06 4.54
CA ARG A 116 11.67 5.44 5.40
C ARG A 116 12.06 6.91 5.23
N GLU A 117 12.03 7.42 4.01
CA GLU A 117 12.32 8.83 3.74
C GLU A 117 11.30 9.76 4.40
N ARG A 118 10.01 9.45 4.28
CA ARG A 118 8.91 10.18 4.96
C ARG A 118 9.06 10.14 6.48
N GLU A 119 9.48 9.00 7.03
CA GLU A 119 9.70 8.87 8.47
C GLU A 119 10.86 9.76 8.95
N ARG A 120 11.99 9.76 8.23
CA ARG A 120 13.13 10.65 8.49
C ARG A 120 12.76 12.13 8.38
N GLU A 121 11.93 12.49 7.41
CA GLU A 121 11.46 13.87 7.26
C GLU A 121 10.62 14.31 8.46
N ARG A 122 9.67 13.47 8.90
CA ARG A 122 8.87 13.72 10.12
C ARG A 122 9.74 13.81 11.37
N GLU A 123 10.78 13.00 11.48
CA GLU A 123 11.71 13.06 12.62
C GLU A 123 12.49 14.38 12.64
N ARG A 124 13.03 14.80 11.50
CA ARG A 124 13.71 16.11 11.34
C ARG A 124 12.78 17.28 11.65
N GLU A 125 11.52 17.20 11.22
CA GLU A 125 10.52 18.22 11.53
C GLU A 125 10.28 18.33 13.04
N ARG A 126 10.09 17.19 13.73
CA ARG A 126 9.96 17.15 15.19
C ARG A 126 11.20 17.67 15.91
N GLU A 127 12.40 17.39 15.40
CA GLU A 127 13.66 17.90 15.95
C GLU A 127 13.74 19.42 15.84
N ARG A 128 13.46 19.98 14.65
CA ARG A 128 13.37 21.43 14.44
C ARG A 128 12.32 22.09 15.31
N GLU A 129 11.16 21.45 15.50
CA GLU A 129 10.14 21.95 16.43
C GLU A 129 10.64 21.98 17.87
N ARG A 130 11.37 20.96 18.32
CA ARG A 130 11.99 20.93 19.66
C ARG A 130 13.04 22.02 19.80
N GLU A 131 13.93 22.17 18.82
CA GLU A 131 14.96 23.23 18.81
C GLU A 131 14.31 24.61 18.89
N ARG A 132 13.35 24.91 18.00
CA ARG A 132 12.57 26.16 18.04
C ARG A 132 11.86 26.35 19.37
N ALA A 133 11.31 25.30 19.97
CA ALA A 133 10.65 25.39 21.28
C ALA A 133 11.65 25.70 22.41
N THR A 134 12.87 25.17 22.34
CA THR A 134 13.94 25.45 23.31
C THR A 134 14.57 26.84 23.12
N GLU A 135 14.79 27.26 21.88
CA GLU A 135 15.26 28.61 21.56
C GLU A 135 14.23 29.64 21.96
N LYS A 136 12.95 29.39 21.67
CA LYS A 136 11.85 30.23 22.13
C LYS A 136 11.79 30.27 23.66
N GLU A 137 11.99 29.14 24.36
CA GLU A 137 12.00 29.14 25.84
C GLU A 137 13.19 29.91 26.44
N LYS A 138 14.35 29.87 25.80
CA LYS A 138 15.52 30.66 26.20
C LYS A 138 15.30 32.14 25.92
N ALA A 139 14.82 32.48 24.73
CA ALA A 139 14.47 33.84 24.34
C ALA A 139 13.38 34.41 25.26
N ASP A 140 12.32 33.64 25.54
CA ASP A 140 11.25 34.01 26.46
C ASP A 140 11.80 34.29 27.88
N ARG A 141 12.81 33.54 28.36
CA ARG A 141 13.46 33.81 29.66
C ARG A 141 14.31 35.07 29.65
N GLU A 142 15.00 35.34 28.54
CA GLU A 142 15.89 36.49 28.37
C GLU A 142 15.10 37.79 28.12
N THR A 143 13.95 37.72 27.46
CA THR A 143 13.04 38.86 27.24
C THR A 143 12.18 39.18 28.46
N MET A 144 11.98 38.23 29.38
CA MET A 144 11.15 38.41 30.57
C MET A 144 11.73 39.34 31.63
N MET A 145 13.06 39.51 31.64
CA MET A 145 13.76 40.27 32.67
C MET A 145 14.66 41.31 32.04
N GLU A 146 14.74 42.47 32.68
CA GLU A 146 15.60 43.56 32.27
C GLU A 146 16.65 43.85 33.33
N LYS A 147 17.92 43.92 32.94
CA LYS A 147 18.97 44.46 33.80
C LYS A 147 18.72 45.93 34.06
N ARG A 148 18.92 46.35 35.31
CA ARG A 148 18.75 47.74 35.73
C ARG A 148 19.97 48.19 36.50
N ASP A 149 20.31 49.47 36.35
CA ASP A 149 21.35 50.09 37.19
C ASP A 149 20.81 50.39 38.58
N THR A 150 19.54 50.80 38.66
CA THR A 150 18.84 51.13 39.91
C THR A 150 17.38 50.66 39.88
N LEU A 151 16.84 50.38 41.07
CA LEU A 151 15.45 49.96 41.27
C LEU A 151 14.84 50.69 42.46
N THR A 152 13.58 51.11 42.32
CA THR A 152 12.80 51.70 43.41
C THR A 152 12.44 50.66 44.47
N CYS A 153 12.11 49.43 44.04
CA CYS A 153 11.82 48.33 44.94
C CYS A 153 12.62 47.09 44.54
N VAL A 154 13.27 46.50 45.54
CA VAL A 154 13.97 45.21 45.42
C VAL A 154 13.26 44.22 46.32
N SER A 155 12.65 43.21 45.71
CA SER A 155 11.93 42.13 46.40
C SER A 155 12.77 40.85 46.36
N PRO A 156 12.74 40.01 47.41
CA PRO A 156 13.41 38.71 47.41
C PRO A 156 12.92 37.81 46.27
N LEU A 157 13.82 37.07 45.64
CA LEU A 157 13.48 36.05 44.65
C LEU A 157 13.59 34.66 45.27
N ASN A 158 12.50 33.90 45.25
CA ASN A 158 12.45 32.54 45.76
C ASN A 158 12.34 31.53 44.61
N ILE A 159 12.89 30.33 44.82
CA ILE A 159 12.78 29.21 43.88
C ILE A 159 11.92 28.13 44.52
N VAL A 160 10.79 27.80 43.88
CA VAL A 160 9.98 26.65 44.28
C VAL A 160 10.14 25.55 43.25
N LYS A 161 10.49 24.35 43.71
CA LYS A 161 10.50 23.14 42.88
C LYS A 161 9.13 22.50 42.92
N GLN A 162 8.50 22.35 41.76
CA GLN A 162 7.26 21.60 41.58
C GLN A 162 7.53 20.49 40.56
N HIS A 163 7.59 19.24 41.05
CA HIS A 163 8.15 18.11 40.29
C HIS A 163 9.55 18.47 39.76
N ASP A 164 9.78 18.31 38.45
CA ASP A 164 11.06 18.60 37.78
C ASP A 164 11.21 20.05 37.32
N LYS A 165 10.25 20.94 37.63
CA LYS A 165 10.28 22.34 37.20
C LYS A 165 10.58 23.28 38.36
N CYS A 166 11.63 24.09 38.20
CA CYS A 166 11.89 25.24 39.06
C CYS A 166 11.03 26.43 38.62
N ARG A 167 10.32 27.06 39.56
CA ARG A 167 9.56 28.29 39.35
C ARG A 167 10.19 29.41 40.18
N LEU A 168 10.48 30.52 39.50
CA LEU A 168 10.89 31.75 40.16
C LEU A 168 9.63 32.46 40.68
N ILE A 169 9.63 32.78 41.97
CA ILE A 169 8.55 33.50 42.64
C ILE A 169 9.15 34.76 43.25
N LEU A 170 8.67 35.90 42.79
CA LEU A 170 9.06 37.18 43.36
C LEU A 170 8.22 37.42 44.61
N ASP A 171 8.86 37.60 45.77
CA ASP A 171 8.17 37.87 47.02
C ASP A 171 7.64 39.31 47.06
N LEU A 172 6.48 39.47 46.45
CA LEU A 172 5.80 40.76 46.31
C LEU A 172 4.85 41.05 47.48
N ARG A 173 4.97 40.38 48.64
CA ARG A 173 4.06 40.60 49.78
C ARG A 173 3.96 42.09 50.17
N LYS A 174 5.08 42.82 50.18
CA LYS A 174 5.11 44.26 50.48
C LYS A 174 4.56 45.11 49.32
N VAL A 175 4.83 44.75 48.07
CA VAL A 175 4.29 45.48 46.92
C VAL A 175 2.76 45.31 46.86
N ASN A 176 2.28 44.11 47.13
CA ASN A 176 0.87 43.75 47.11
C ASN A 176 0.03 44.51 48.14
N THR A 177 0.61 45.03 49.24
CA THR A 177 -0.15 45.88 50.19
C THR A 177 -0.51 47.23 49.62
N HIS A 178 0.11 47.64 48.51
CA HIS A 178 -0.16 48.88 47.79
C HIS A 178 -1.00 48.66 46.52
N LEU A 179 -1.52 47.44 46.30
CA LEU A 179 -2.31 47.10 45.14
C LEU A 179 -3.74 46.73 45.56
N GLU A 180 -4.71 47.22 44.79
CA GLU A 180 -6.10 46.79 44.92
C GLU A 180 -6.36 45.64 43.95
N ALA A 181 -6.29 44.41 44.44
CA ALA A 181 -6.60 43.21 43.65
C ALA A 181 -8.11 42.96 43.62
N PRO A 182 -8.78 43.02 42.45
CA PRO A 182 -10.23 42.79 42.38
C PRO A 182 -10.58 41.35 42.73
N LYS A 183 -11.70 41.14 43.44
CA LYS A 183 -12.25 39.80 43.66
C LYS A 183 -12.89 39.29 42.36
N PHE A 184 -12.61 38.05 42.00
CA PHE A 184 -13.21 37.40 40.83
C PHE A 184 -13.36 35.90 41.06
N LYS A 185 -14.11 35.23 40.18
CA LYS A 185 -14.28 33.78 40.18
C LYS A 185 -13.74 33.19 38.88
N TYR A 186 -13.03 32.08 39.00
CA TYR A 186 -12.63 31.26 37.87
C TYR A 186 -13.85 30.52 37.31
N GLU A 187 -13.86 30.34 36.00
CA GLU A 187 -14.72 29.32 35.40
C GLU A 187 -14.00 27.98 35.59
N GLY A 188 -14.67 26.98 36.13
CA GLY A 188 -14.03 25.71 36.47
C GLY A 188 -14.97 24.54 36.25
N LEU A 189 -14.77 23.48 37.02
CA LEU A 189 -15.52 22.23 36.90
C LEU A 189 -17.04 22.39 36.99
N ASN A 190 -17.53 23.35 37.79
CA ASN A 190 -18.96 23.67 37.86
C ASN A 190 -19.50 24.15 36.51
N ARG A 191 -18.71 24.94 35.77
CA ARG A 191 -19.13 25.41 34.45
C ARG A 191 -19.06 24.30 33.40
N VAL A 192 -18.04 23.44 33.47
CA VAL A 192 -18.01 22.21 32.66
C VAL A 192 -19.28 21.40 32.89
N ALA A 193 -19.72 21.32 34.15
CA ALA A 193 -20.87 20.53 34.51
C ALA A 193 -22.18 20.97 33.87
N GLU A 194 -22.35 22.29 33.76
CA GLU A 194 -23.53 22.93 33.16
C GLU A 194 -23.51 22.84 31.63
N LEU A 195 -22.32 22.80 31.02
CA LEU A 195 -22.16 22.92 29.58
C LEU A 195 -22.04 21.59 28.85
N ILE A 196 -21.52 20.55 29.50
CA ILE A 196 -21.28 19.25 28.86
C ILE A 196 -22.59 18.55 28.52
N ARG A 197 -22.64 17.96 27.32
CA ARG A 197 -23.73 17.15 26.81
C ARG A 197 -23.25 15.72 26.57
N ARG A 198 -24.21 14.81 26.48
CA ARG A 198 -23.93 13.43 26.12
C ARG A 198 -23.28 13.38 24.73
N ASP A 199 -22.27 12.53 24.60
CA ASP A 199 -21.51 12.26 23.37
C ASP A 199 -20.69 13.43 22.80
N ASP A 200 -20.52 14.51 23.57
CA ASP A 200 -19.64 15.64 23.22
C ASP A 200 -18.22 15.19 22.90
N TRP A 201 -17.67 15.78 21.86
CA TRP A 201 -16.24 15.73 21.56
C TRP A 201 -15.52 16.86 22.29
N MET A 202 -14.40 16.52 22.92
CA MET A 202 -13.66 17.42 23.79
C MET A 202 -12.19 17.46 23.39
N PHE A 203 -11.58 18.63 23.55
CA PHE A 203 -10.14 18.80 23.49
C PHE A 203 -9.73 19.85 24.51
N SER A 204 -8.49 19.78 24.99
CA SER A 204 -7.96 20.75 25.95
C SER A 204 -6.63 21.33 25.47
N ILE A 205 -6.40 22.58 25.84
CA ILE A 205 -5.18 23.31 25.52
C ILE A 205 -4.58 23.86 26.83
N ASP A 206 -3.32 23.52 27.08
CA ASP A 206 -2.49 24.06 28.17
C ASP A 206 -1.64 25.19 27.60
N LEU A 207 -1.73 26.38 28.18
CA LEU A 207 -0.84 27.50 27.83
C LEU A 207 0.54 27.28 28.49
N LYS A 208 1.61 27.49 27.74
CA LYS A 208 2.97 27.54 28.31
C LYS A 208 3.03 28.76 29.24
N SER A 209 3.78 28.70 30.34
CA SER A 209 4.18 29.87 31.16
C SER A 209 3.13 31.00 31.27
N GLY A 210 1.89 30.68 31.66
CA GLY A 210 0.70 31.56 31.61
C GLY A 210 0.95 33.05 31.75
N TYR A 211 1.13 33.50 32.99
CA TYR A 211 1.28 34.92 33.32
C TYR A 211 2.41 35.62 32.56
N HIS A 212 3.49 34.91 32.26
CA HIS A 212 4.65 35.51 31.60
C HIS A 212 4.40 35.91 30.14
N HIS A 213 3.27 35.53 29.54
CA HIS A 213 2.84 36.02 28.23
C HIS A 213 2.36 37.47 28.25
N VAL A 214 2.00 37.99 29.42
CA VAL A 214 1.39 39.31 29.55
C VAL A 214 2.46 40.31 29.98
N GLU A 215 2.87 41.15 29.04
CA GLU A 215 3.79 42.24 29.31
C GLU A 215 3.17 43.27 30.28
N ILE A 216 4.03 43.84 31.11
CA ILE A 216 3.71 44.90 32.03
C ILE A 216 4.21 46.21 31.44
N HIS A 217 3.44 47.28 31.60
CA HIS A 217 3.86 48.60 31.16
C HIS A 217 5.19 49.03 31.84
N PRO A 218 6.16 49.62 31.11
CA PRO A 218 7.49 49.94 31.64
C PRO A 218 7.52 50.79 32.91
N SER A 219 6.51 51.64 33.13
CA SER A 219 6.39 52.45 34.35
C SER A 219 6.28 51.63 35.64
N CYS A 220 5.81 50.38 35.53
CA CYS A 220 5.61 49.49 36.68
C CYS A 220 6.83 48.60 36.98
N TRP A 221 7.79 48.49 36.06
CA TRP A 221 8.97 47.61 36.21
C TRP A 221 9.78 47.97 37.46
N GLN A 222 9.83 49.25 37.84
CA GLN A 222 10.53 49.71 39.05
C GLN A 222 10.03 49.08 40.37
N PHE A 223 8.81 48.51 40.38
CA PHE A 223 8.21 47.85 41.54
C PHE A 223 8.40 46.33 41.54
N LEU A 224 8.88 45.77 40.44
CA LEU A 224 8.95 44.32 40.19
C LEU A 224 10.40 43.84 40.09
N GLY A 225 11.27 44.50 40.84
CA GLY A 225 12.70 44.29 40.82
C GLY A 225 13.18 43.26 41.85
N PHE A 226 14.29 42.60 41.56
CA PHE A 226 15.06 41.75 42.48
C PHE A 226 16.56 41.91 42.22
N GLN A 227 17.38 41.42 43.15
CA GLN A 227 18.82 41.37 43.01
C GLN A 227 19.30 39.92 42.92
N PHE A 228 20.21 39.64 41.99
CA PHE A 228 20.87 38.35 41.87
C PHE A 228 22.35 38.57 41.56
N GLU A 229 23.23 38.00 42.39
CA GLU A 229 24.69 38.12 42.25
C GLU A 229 25.18 39.58 42.11
N GLY A 230 24.58 40.49 42.90
CA GLY A 230 24.92 41.92 42.88
C GLY A 230 24.33 42.71 41.72
N ILE A 231 23.68 42.05 40.75
CA ILE A 231 23.04 42.70 39.60
C ILE A 231 21.53 42.87 39.88
N TYR A 232 20.98 44.02 39.52
CA TYR A 232 19.56 44.29 39.62
C TYR A 232 18.82 43.89 38.34
N TYR A 233 17.69 43.23 38.52
CA TYR A 233 16.80 42.78 37.44
C TYR A 233 15.38 43.21 37.74
N SER A 234 14.58 43.47 36.71
CA SER A 234 13.13 43.67 36.83
C SER A 234 12.35 42.80 35.85
N PHE A 235 11.19 42.30 36.28
CA PHE A 235 10.29 41.57 35.39
C PHE A 235 9.57 42.53 34.43
N ARG A 236 9.60 42.18 33.14
CA ARG A 236 8.88 42.85 32.04
C ARG A 236 7.48 42.29 31.82
N SER A 237 7.18 41.10 32.32
CA SER A 237 5.85 40.45 32.25
C SER A 237 5.32 40.07 33.62
N LEU A 238 4.03 39.67 33.73
CA LEU A 238 3.38 39.35 35.01
C LEU A 238 4.14 38.27 35.80
N PRO A 239 4.81 38.61 36.92
CA PRO A 239 5.55 37.63 37.69
C PRO A 239 4.63 36.84 38.61
N PHE A 240 5.02 35.60 38.92
CA PHE A 240 4.42 34.88 40.03
C PHE A 240 4.68 35.63 41.35
N GLY A 241 3.61 35.78 42.16
CA GLY A 241 3.63 36.51 43.42
C GLY A 241 2.88 37.84 43.37
N LEU A 242 2.60 38.40 42.18
CA LEU A 242 1.85 39.65 42.03
C LEU A 242 0.34 39.41 42.24
N ALA A 243 -0.28 40.13 43.19
CA ALA A 243 -1.67 39.89 43.59
C ALA A 243 -2.70 40.14 42.47
N THR A 244 -2.41 41.06 41.54
CA THR A 244 -3.29 41.41 40.41
C THR A 244 -3.12 40.48 39.21
N ALA A 245 -2.02 39.71 39.13
CA ALA A 245 -1.71 38.89 37.96
C ALA A 245 -2.82 37.88 37.62
N PRO A 246 -3.41 37.13 38.58
CA PRO A 246 -4.48 36.18 38.26
C PRO A 246 -5.72 36.85 37.68
N PHE A 247 -6.08 38.04 38.18
CA PHE A 247 -7.21 38.81 37.67
C PHE A 247 -6.95 39.28 36.24
N VAL A 248 -5.82 39.96 36.00
CA VAL A 248 -5.45 40.50 34.68
C VAL A 248 -5.42 39.39 33.64
N PHE A 249 -4.74 38.29 33.94
CA PHE A 249 -4.63 37.15 33.03
C PHE A 249 -6.01 36.56 32.71
N THR A 250 -6.84 36.35 33.73
CA THR A 250 -8.19 35.82 33.55
C THR A 250 -9.06 36.75 32.69
N GLN A 251 -8.95 38.07 32.83
CA GLN A 251 -9.71 39.01 32.01
C GLN A 251 -9.31 38.97 30.54
N LEU A 252 -8.02 38.81 30.24
CA LEU A 252 -7.53 38.68 28.87
C LEU A 252 -8.07 37.41 28.20
N ILE A 253 -7.94 36.25 28.86
CA ILE A 253 -8.47 34.98 28.36
C ILE A 253 -10.00 35.04 28.20
N LYS A 254 -10.71 35.73 29.11
CA LYS A 254 -12.16 35.92 29.00
C LYS A 254 -12.60 36.68 27.75
N GLN A 255 -11.79 37.62 27.23
CA GLN A 255 -12.12 38.32 25.99
C GLN A 255 -12.10 37.37 24.80
N LEU A 256 -11.11 36.48 24.73
CA LEU A 256 -11.04 35.46 23.71
C LEU A 256 -12.17 34.43 23.87
N ALA A 257 -12.44 34.00 25.11
CA ALA A 257 -13.58 33.12 25.41
C ALA A 257 -14.92 33.71 24.99
N LYS A 258 -15.13 35.01 25.18
CA LYS A 258 -16.33 35.72 24.72
C LYS A 258 -16.46 35.66 23.19
N ARG A 259 -15.37 35.88 22.45
CA ARG A 259 -15.34 35.75 20.98
C ARG A 259 -15.70 34.33 20.54
N TRP A 260 -15.07 33.30 21.11
CA TRP A 260 -15.35 31.91 20.73
C TRP A 260 -16.77 31.49 21.06
N ARG A 261 -17.31 31.91 22.21
CA ARG A 261 -18.72 31.66 22.59
C ARG A 261 -19.70 32.32 21.63
N ALA A 262 -19.39 33.53 21.14
CA ALA A 262 -20.22 34.19 20.13
C ALA A 262 -20.28 33.41 18.81
N SER A 263 -19.25 32.60 18.50
CA SER A 263 -19.22 31.67 17.37
C SER A 263 -19.90 30.32 17.64
N GLY A 264 -20.60 30.17 18.77
CA GLY A 264 -21.31 28.94 19.14
C GLY A 264 -20.46 27.85 19.81
N VAL A 265 -19.20 28.15 20.14
CA VAL A 265 -18.29 27.20 20.80
C VAL A 265 -18.49 27.20 22.32
N ARG A 266 -18.65 26.02 22.91
CA ARG A 266 -18.68 25.85 24.37
C ARG A 266 -17.24 25.70 24.88
N VAL A 267 -16.72 26.76 25.49
CA VAL A 267 -15.36 26.80 26.08
C VAL A 267 -15.44 27.06 27.58
N VAL A 268 -14.58 26.41 28.36
CA VAL A 268 -14.38 26.64 29.79
C VAL A 268 -12.91 26.98 30.05
N PRO A 269 -12.58 28.27 30.18
CA PRO A 269 -11.22 28.70 30.48
C PRO A 269 -10.91 28.63 31.98
N TYR A 270 -9.81 27.99 32.36
CA TYR A 270 -9.30 27.97 33.74
C TYR A 270 -7.81 28.27 33.76
N VAL A 271 -7.43 29.53 34.02
CA VAL A 271 -6.02 29.97 34.00
C VAL A 271 -5.35 29.49 32.72
N ASP A 272 -4.40 28.55 32.80
CA ASP A 272 -3.65 28.00 31.67
C ASP A 272 -4.41 26.90 30.92
N ASP A 273 -5.33 26.21 31.59
CA ASP A 273 -6.10 25.08 31.07
C ASP A 273 -7.39 25.55 30.38
N GLN A 274 -7.50 25.33 29.07
CA GLN A 274 -8.68 25.67 28.27
C GLN A 274 -9.39 24.40 27.81
N LEU A 275 -10.65 24.20 28.21
CA LEU A 275 -11.45 23.05 27.75
C LEU A 275 -12.48 23.47 26.69
N PHE A 276 -12.58 22.68 25.62
CA PHE A 276 -13.57 22.85 24.55
C PHE A 276 -14.51 21.67 24.52
N LEU A 277 -15.79 21.96 24.32
CA LEU A 277 -16.88 21.01 24.19
C LEU A 277 -17.55 21.27 22.83
N CYS A 278 -17.68 20.24 22.01
CA CYS A 278 -18.20 20.30 20.65
C CYS A 278 -19.20 19.18 20.41
N ASP A 279 -20.23 19.43 19.61
CA ASP A 279 -21.29 18.46 19.34
C ASP A 279 -20.82 17.34 18.39
N SER A 280 -19.77 17.58 17.59
CA SER A 280 -19.26 16.59 16.63
C SER A 280 -17.73 16.64 16.48
N HIS A 281 -17.13 15.52 16.05
CA HIS A 281 -15.69 15.43 15.78
C HIS A 281 -15.22 16.44 14.73
N PRO A 282 -15.91 16.63 13.57
CA PRO A 282 -15.51 17.64 12.59
C PRO A 282 -15.53 19.06 13.16
N GLN A 283 -16.54 19.40 13.96
CA GLN A 283 -16.62 20.70 14.65
C GLN A 283 -15.46 20.88 15.64
N ALA A 284 -15.11 19.84 16.40
CA ALA A 284 -13.99 19.89 17.32
C ALA A 284 -12.66 20.15 16.57
N CYS A 285 -12.44 19.47 15.45
CA CYS A 285 -11.27 19.67 14.61
C CYS A 285 -11.18 21.09 14.03
N SER A 286 -12.28 21.62 13.49
CA SER A 286 -12.29 22.98 12.93
C SER A 286 -12.11 24.04 14.02
N THR A 287 -12.82 23.90 15.14
CA THR A 287 -12.73 24.78 16.31
C THR A 287 -11.31 24.83 16.85
N ARG A 288 -10.66 23.66 17.02
CA ARG A 288 -9.26 23.58 17.45
C ARG A 288 -8.34 24.37 16.52
N THR A 289 -8.48 24.21 15.21
CA THR A 289 -7.64 24.92 14.24
C THR A 289 -7.79 26.43 14.36
N THR A 290 -9.03 26.94 14.36
CA THR A 290 -9.31 28.38 14.52
C THR A 290 -8.80 28.90 15.86
N PHE A 291 -8.98 28.14 16.93
CA PHE A 291 -8.55 28.52 18.26
C PHE A 291 -7.03 28.65 18.38
N LEU A 292 -6.28 27.68 17.83
CA LEU A 292 -4.82 27.73 17.81
C LEU A 292 -4.31 28.94 17.03
N GLN A 293 -4.99 29.31 15.94
CA GLN A 293 -4.69 30.53 15.19
C GLN A 293 -4.96 31.79 16.01
N ASP A 294 -6.12 31.88 16.67
CA ASP A 294 -6.49 33.02 17.51
C ASP A 294 -5.53 33.20 18.69
N LEU A 295 -5.14 32.11 19.37
CA LEU A 295 -4.15 32.16 20.46
C LEU A 295 -2.79 32.65 19.96
N ASN A 296 -2.30 32.10 18.85
CA ASN A 296 -1.03 32.50 18.27
C ASN A 296 -1.05 33.98 17.84
N ALA A 297 -2.15 34.44 17.24
CA ALA A 297 -2.34 35.84 16.87
C ALA A 297 -2.39 36.78 18.10
N ALA A 298 -2.94 36.30 19.21
CA ALA A 298 -2.94 37.01 20.50
C ALA A 298 -1.60 36.92 21.25
N GLY A 299 -0.60 36.24 20.69
CA GLY A 299 0.73 36.10 21.29
C GLY A 299 0.87 34.97 22.32
N PHE A 300 -0.16 34.15 22.53
CA PHE A 300 -0.10 33.02 23.46
C PHE A 300 0.62 31.82 22.85
N VAL A 301 1.43 31.15 23.67
CA VAL A 301 2.13 29.93 23.29
C VAL A 301 1.52 28.74 24.01
N ILE A 302 1.18 27.70 23.26
CA ILE A 302 0.62 26.48 23.82
C ILE A 302 1.71 25.48 24.18
N ASN A 303 1.39 24.61 25.12
CA ASN A 303 2.20 23.46 25.49
C ASN A 303 1.63 22.20 24.86
N GLY A 304 2.11 21.84 23.67
CA GLY A 304 1.59 20.71 22.89
C GLY A 304 1.67 19.35 23.60
N LYS A 305 2.63 19.15 24.52
CA LYS A 305 2.77 17.89 25.27
C LYS A 305 1.74 17.74 26.39
N LYS A 306 1.34 18.84 27.01
CA LYS A 306 0.30 18.83 28.07
C LYS A 306 -1.11 19.03 27.53
N SER A 307 -1.23 19.61 26.33
CA SER A 307 -2.50 19.80 25.65
C SER A 307 -3.03 18.48 25.10
N HIS A 308 -4.33 18.26 25.21
CA HIS A 308 -5.02 17.14 24.57
C HIS A 308 -5.66 17.60 23.26
N LEU A 309 -4.85 17.74 22.20
CA LEU A 309 -5.24 18.36 20.94
C LEU A 309 -6.07 17.46 20.00
N HIS A 310 -6.04 16.16 20.18
CA HIS A 310 -6.89 15.25 19.40
C HIS A 310 -8.25 15.15 20.08
N PRO A 311 -9.35 15.51 19.39
CA PRO A 311 -10.66 15.44 20.02
C PRO A 311 -10.99 14.02 20.49
N SER A 312 -11.51 13.92 21.72
CA SER A 312 -11.89 12.66 22.36
C SER A 312 -13.18 12.84 23.16
N ARG A 313 -13.90 11.76 23.40
CA ARG A 313 -15.06 11.73 24.31
C ARG A 313 -14.69 11.47 25.78
N GLN A 314 -13.43 11.16 26.02
CA GLN A 314 -12.85 10.96 27.35
C GLN A 314 -11.59 11.81 27.48
N LEU A 315 -11.54 12.66 28.50
CA LEU A 315 -10.45 13.60 28.71
C LEU A 315 -10.31 13.95 30.20
N ARG A 316 -9.06 14.13 30.65
CA ARG A 316 -8.76 14.63 32.00
C ARG A 316 -8.65 16.16 31.99
N PHE A 317 -9.40 16.83 32.86
CA PHE A 317 -9.37 18.29 33.02
C PHE A 317 -9.45 18.67 34.50
N LEU A 318 -8.53 19.52 34.96
CA LEU A 318 -8.42 19.95 36.37
C LEU A 318 -8.44 18.78 37.38
N GLY A 319 -7.80 17.66 37.02
CA GLY A 319 -7.71 16.46 37.85
C GLY A 319 -8.91 15.51 37.76
N LEU A 320 -10.00 15.87 37.09
CA LEU A 320 -11.16 14.99 36.88
C LEU A 320 -11.13 14.32 35.51
N GLU A 321 -11.52 13.04 35.47
CA GLU A 321 -11.83 12.37 34.22
C GLU A 321 -13.28 12.67 33.81
N ILE A 322 -13.40 13.21 32.60
CA ILE A 322 -14.66 13.56 31.98
C ILE A 322 -14.95 12.53 30.89
N ASP A 323 -16.05 11.81 31.00
CA ASP A 323 -16.55 10.88 29.98
C ASP A 323 -17.93 11.33 29.49
N SER A 324 -17.98 11.87 28.28
CA SER A 324 -19.23 12.34 27.68
C SER A 324 -20.14 11.21 27.19
N THR A 325 -19.63 10.00 26.95
CA THR A 325 -20.44 8.86 26.46
C THR A 325 -21.37 8.32 27.54
N ARG A 326 -20.84 8.23 28.77
CA ARG A 326 -21.58 7.72 29.93
C ARG A 326 -22.36 8.83 30.64
N GLY A 327 -22.06 10.10 30.36
CA GLY A 327 -22.57 11.24 31.12
C GLY A 327 -22.06 11.26 32.57
N THR A 328 -21.01 10.50 32.88
CA THR A 328 -20.46 10.31 34.22
C THR A 328 -19.14 11.07 34.38
N ARG A 329 -18.87 11.55 35.59
CA ARG A 329 -17.56 12.08 35.98
C ARG A 329 -16.96 11.17 37.03
N SER A 330 -15.71 10.77 36.86
CA SER A 330 -14.95 10.03 37.87
C SER A 330 -13.74 10.83 38.30
N SER A 331 -13.54 10.97 39.60
CA SER A 331 -12.31 11.52 40.16
C SER A 331 -11.31 10.37 40.36
N THR A 332 -10.32 10.25 39.49
CA THR A 332 -9.12 9.45 39.76
C THR A 332 -8.09 10.38 40.39
N PHE A 333 -7.95 10.30 41.71
CA PHE A 333 -6.76 10.82 42.39
C PHE A 333 -5.61 9.89 42.03
N ALA A 334 -4.59 10.45 41.37
CA ALA A 334 -3.31 9.78 41.12
C ALA A 334 -2.30 10.22 42.19
#